data_AF-A0A7J4I705-F1
#
_entry.id   AF-A0A7J4I705-F1
#
_cell.length_a   1.000
_cell.length_b   1.000
_cell.length_c   1.000
_cell.angle_alpha   90.00
_cell.angle_beta   90.00
_cell.angle_gamma   90.00
#
_symmetry.space_group_name_H-M   'P 1'
#
loop_
_entity.id
_entity.type
_entity.pdbx_description
1 polymer ?
#
loop_
_entity_poly.entity_id
_entity_poly.type
_entity_poly.pdbx_seq_one_letter_code
_entity_poly.pdbx_strand_id
1 'polypeptide(L)'
;MLTLNKLLNGKKGQFYILIALILISYAFTLARQDVPVRKQKDSFQLLHEGYMAEAPIVVNNAVYDEANATARLANFTNVYMEFARSSEPGFRMAYLFSHDGALTTGNRLEEPLNVTLGSSSYIINPDAELTLGAANETLQLGGLSYLFQFSPERLQLKAVFRAADKLTKRVFVYG
;
A
#
# COMPACT_ATOMS: atom_id res chain seq x y z
N MET A 1 -58.61 -29.76 -49.55
CA MET A 1 -58.53 -28.28 -49.53
C MET A 1 -57.94 -27.84 -48.18
N LEU A 2 -56.62 -27.97 -47.98
CA LEU A 2 -55.91 -27.40 -46.83
C LEU A 2 -55.16 -26.17 -47.35
N THR A 3 -55.59 -25.00 -46.89
CA THR A 3 -55.32 -23.72 -47.54
C THR A 3 -53.87 -23.25 -47.34
N LEU A 4 -53.29 -22.70 -48.41
CA LEU A 4 -52.00 -22.01 -48.51
C LEU A 4 -51.74 -20.99 -47.36
N ASN A 5 -52.81 -20.53 -46.70
CA ASN A 5 -52.79 -19.70 -45.50
C ASN A 5 -52.04 -20.32 -44.31
N LYS A 6 -52.04 -21.65 -44.12
CA LYS A 6 -51.29 -22.29 -43.02
C LYS A 6 -49.77 -22.23 -43.23
N LEU A 7 -49.31 -22.28 -44.48
CA LEU A 7 -47.89 -22.19 -44.86
C LEU A 7 -47.34 -20.76 -44.78
N LEU A 8 -48.15 -19.76 -45.10
CA LEU A 8 -47.78 -18.33 -44.99
C LEU A 8 -47.77 -17.84 -43.53
N ASN A 9 -48.66 -18.34 -42.67
CA ASN A 9 -48.67 -18.01 -41.24
C ASN A 9 -47.48 -18.62 -40.47
N GLY A 10 -46.96 -19.78 -40.89
CA GLY A 10 -45.76 -20.38 -40.30
C GLY A 10 -44.50 -19.51 -40.47
N LYS A 11 -44.36 -18.83 -41.61
CA LYS A 11 -43.22 -17.93 -41.89
C LYS A 11 -43.27 -16.64 -41.07
N LYS A 12 -44.48 -16.10 -40.82
CA LYS A 12 -44.68 -14.95 -39.93
C LYS A 12 -44.37 -15.31 -38.48
N GLY A 13 -44.85 -16.47 -38.01
CA GLY A 13 -44.54 -16.98 -36.66
C GLY A 13 -43.04 -17.16 -36.42
N GLN A 14 -42.30 -17.70 -37.38
CA GLN A 14 -40.85 -17.84 -37.31
C GLN A 14 -40.13 -16.48 -37.22
N PHE A 15 -40.64 -15.47 -37.93
CA PHE A 15 -40.08 -14.11 -37.85
C PHE A 15 -40.30 -13.46 -36.48
N TYR A 16 -41.47 -13.65 -35.86
CA TYR A 16 -41.71 -13.17 -34.49
C TYR A 16 -40.81 -13.86 -33.47
N ILE A 17 -40.55 -15.17 -33.62
CA ILE A 17 -39.62 -15.91 -32.74
C ILE A 17 -38.19 -15.39 -32.89
N LEU A 18 -37.75 -15.11 -34.13
CA LEU A 18 -36.44 -14.53 -34.40
C LEU A 18 -36.28 -13.15 -33.74
N ILE A 19 -37.28 -12.27 -33.92
CA ILE A 19 -37.27 -10.93 -33.32
C ILE A 19 -37.28 -11.02 -31.79
N ALA A 20 -38.08 -11.93 -31.22
CA ALA A 20 -38.11 -12.15 -29.77
C ALA A 20 -36.73 -12.58 -29.23
N LEU A 21 -36.04 -13.48 -29.92
CA LEU A 21 -34.68 -13.90 -29.54
C LEU A 21 -33.66 -12.75 -29.60
N ILE A 22 -33.74 -11.91 -30.63
CA ILE A 22 -32.89 -10.73 -30.76
C ILE A 22 -33.17 -9.74 -29.62
N LEU A 23 -34.45 -9.47 -29.32
CA LEU A 23 -34.84 -8.55 -28.25
C LEU A 23 -34.46 -9.07 -26.87
N ILE A 24 -34.62 -10.37 -26.60
CA ILE A 24 -34.20 -10.99 -25.34
C ILE A 24 -32.68 -10.93 -25.20
N SER A 25 -31.93 -11.23 -26.27
CA SER A 25 -30.47 -11.13 -26.27
C SER A 25 -30.01 -9.70 -26.00
N TYR A 26 -30.65 -8.73 -26.66
CA TYR A 26 -30.34 -7.31 -26.50
C TYR A 26 -30.68 -6.79 -25.10
N ALA A 27 -31.85 -7.16 -24.57
CA ALA A 27 -32.27 -6.85 -23.21
C ALA A 27 -31.31 -7.44 -22.18
N PHE A 28 -30.79 -8.65 -22.41
CA PHE A 28 -29.81 -9.30 -21.55
C PHE A 28 -28.46 -8.56 -21.54
N THR A 29 -28.01 -8.05 -22.69
CA THR A 29 -26.81 -7.19 -22.76
C THR A 29 -26.99 -5.87 -22.03
N LEU A 30 -28.17 -5.24 -22.10
CA LEU A 30 -28.45 -3.99 -21.37
C LEU A 30 -28.66 -4.21 -19.87
N ALA A 31 -29.21 -5.36 -19.48
CA ALA A 31 -29.43 -5.73 -18.09
C ALA A 31 -28.15 -6.20 -17.37
N ARG A 32 -27.08 -6.49 -18.10
CA ARG A 32 -25.75 -6.67 -17.49
C ARG A 32 -25.29 -5.33 -16.95
N GLN A 33 -25.46 -5.14 -15.64
CA GLN A 33 -24.71 -4.12 -14.93
C GLN A 33 -23.23 -4.42 -15.09
N ASP A 34 -22.44 -3.42 -15.49
CA ASP A 34 -20.99 -3.47 -15.35
C ASP A 34 -20.72 -3.75 -13.87
N VAL A 35 -20.36 -5.00 -13.54
CA VAL A 35 -19.84 -5.32 -12.23
C VAL A 35 -18.59 -4.46 -12.12
N PRO A 36 -18.54 -3.45 -11.22
CA PRO A 36 -17.33 -2.70 -11.06
C PRO A 36 -16.27 -3.71 -10.66
N VAL A 37 -15.28 -3.93 -11.53
CA VAL A 37 -14.10 -4.69 -11.18
C VAL A 37 -13.52 -3.91 -10.02
N ARG A 38 -13.82 -4.35 -8.79
CA ARG A 38 -13.16 -3.84 -7.59
C ARG A 38 -11.68 -4.05 -7.91
N LYS A 39 -10.94 -2.95 -8.12
CA LYS A 39 -9.49 -3.02 -8.22
C LYS A 39 -9.05 -3.77 -6.97
N GLN A 40 -8.66 -5.03 -7.15
CA GLN A 40 -8.13 -5.83 -6.08
C GLN A 40 -6.97 -5.00 -5.53
N LYS A 41 -7.01 -4.67 -4.23
CA LYS A 41 -5.93 -3.92 -3.62
C LYS A 41 -4.64 -4.67 -3.92
N ASP A 42 -3.67 -3.94 -4.45
CA ASP A 42 -2.34 -4.44 -4.73
C ASP A 42 -1.75 -5.01 -3.42
N SER A 43 -1.03 -6.14 -3.48
CA SER A 43 -0.37 -6.76 -2.32
C SER A 43 0.46 -5.74 -1.56
N PHE A 44 1.16 -4.88 -2.29
CA PHE A 44 1.92 -3.76 -1.73
C PHE A 44 1.05 -2.80 -0.91
N GLN A 45 -0.13 -2.44 -1.41
CA GLN A 45 -1.03 -1.51 -0.74
C GLN A 45 -1.58 -2.11 0.56
N LEU A 46 -1.89 -3.41 0.57
CA LEU A 46 -2.33 -4.13 1.76
C LEU A 46 -1.23 -4.17 2.83
N LEU A 47 0.02 -4.45 2.44
CA LEU A 47 1.16 -4.46 3.36
C LEU A 47 1.48 -3.06 3.91
N HIS A 48 1.43 -2.04 3.06
CA HIS A 48 1.57 -0.65 3.50
C HIS A 48 0.51 -0.30 4.55
N GLU A 49 -0.77 -0.54 4.25
CA GLU A 49 -1.87 -0.21 5.15
C GLU A 49 -1.80 -1.02 6.46
N GLY A 50 -1.41 -2.30 6.37
CA GLY A 50 -1.25 -3.17 7.53
C GLY A 50 -0.17 -2.68 8.49
N TYR A 51 1.03 -2.38 8.00
CA TYR A 51 2.09 -1.84 8.85
C TYR A 51 1.67 -0.52 9.51
N MET A 52 1.02 0.37 8.74
CA MET A 52 0.55 1.67 9.25
C MET A 52 -0.52 1.53 10.34
N ALA A 53 -1.35 0.49 10.30
CA ALA A 53 -2.35 0.24 11.32
C ALA A 53 -1.74 -0.42 12.58
N GLU A 54 -0.79 -1.34 12.41
CA GLU A 54 -0.26 -2.16 13.50
C GLU A 54 0.88 -1.50 14.27
N ALA A 55 1.78 -0.78 13.59
CA ALA A 55 2.96 -0.20 14.22
C ALA A 55 2.62 0.77 15.38
N PRO A 56 1.61 1.66 15.27
CA PRO A 56 1.19 2.49 16.41
C PRO A 56 0.68 1.68 17.60
N ILE A 57 0.00 0.55 17.36
CA ILE A 57 -0.50 -0.33 18.43
C ILE A 57 0.66 -0.95 19.21
N VAL A 58 1.67 -1.47 18.48
CA VAL A 58 2.87 -2.05 19.09
C VAL A 58 3.59 -1.04 19.96
N VAL A 59 3.76 0.17 19.44
CA VAL A 59 4.44 1.26 20.16
C VAL A 59 3.64 1.69 21.38
N ASN A 60 2.33 1.89 21.25
CA ASN A 60 1.47 2.30 22.36
C ASN A 60 1.46 1.25 23.48
N ASN A 61 1.42 -0.04 23.13
CA ASN A 61 1.51 -1.13 24.11
C ASN A 61 2.88 -1.12 24.81
N ALA A 62 3.96 -0.88 24.07
CA ALA A 62 5.30 -0.80 24.67
C ALA A 62 5.43 0.36 25.66
N VAL A 63 4.84 1.52 25.34
CA VAL A 63 4.81 2.68 26.25
C VAL A 63 3.95 2.38 27.48
N TYR A 64 2.80 1.72 27.30
CA TYR A 64 1.92 1.31 28.40
C TYR A 64 2.61 0.34 29.37
N ASP A 65 3.37 -0.62 28.84
CA ASP A 65 4.10 -1.62 29.61
C ASP A 65 5.45 -1.11 30.19
N GLU A 66 5.74 0.20 30.09
CA GLU A 66 7.03 0.83 30.46
C GLU A 66 8.25 0.14 29.80
N ALA A 67 8.03 -0.49 28.65
CA ALA A 67 9.06 -1.15 27.87
C ALA A 67 9.76 -0.18 26.91
N ASN A 68 10.93 -0.57 26.41
CA ASN A 68 11.63 0.21 25.40
C ASN A 68 10.85 0.19 24.06
N ALA A 69 10.08 1.26 23.82
CA ALA A 69 9.25 1.42 22.62
C ALA A 69 10.05 1.34 21.31
N THR A 70 11.26 1.91 21.29
CA THR A 70 12.14 1.87 20.12
C THR A 70 12.56 0.43 19.80
N ALA A 71 12.99 -0.33 20.80
CA ALA A 71 13.39 -1.72 20.61
C ALA A 71 12.20 -2.62 20.22
N ARG A 72 11.01 -2.37 20.79
CA ARG A 72 9.78 -3.09 20.44
C ARG A 72 9.36 -2.82 19.00
N LEU A 73 9.42 -1.57 18.56
CA LEU A 73 9.15 -1.20 17.18
C LEU A 73 10.17 -1.84 16.23
N ALA A 74 11.47 -1.75 16.52
CA ALA A 74 12.51 -2.36 15.69
C ALA A 74 12.29 -3.86 15.48
N ASN A 75 11.97 -4.59 16.57
CA ASN A 75 11.68 -6.01 16.50
C ASN A 75 10.41 -6.31 15.68
N PHE A 76 9.33 -5.57 15.91
CA PHE A 76 8.11 -5.69 15.11
C PHE A 76 8.40 -5.44 13.63
N THR A 77 9.12 -4.37 13.30
CA THR A 77 9.46 -4.02 11.92
C THR A 77 10.28 -5.11 11.24
N ASN A 78 11.23 -5.72 11.94
CA ASN A 78 12.02 -6.82 11.39
C ASN A 78 11.13 -8.02 11.03
N VAL A 79 10.29 -8.47 11.97
CA VAL A 79 9.35 -9.59 11.74
C VAL A 79 8.35 -9.25 10.64
N TYR A 80 7.82 -8.02 10.64
CA TYR A 80 6.89 -7.57 9.62
C TYR A 80 7.55 -7.56 8.23
N MET A 81 8.80 -7.12 8.13
CA MET A 81 9.53 -7.07 6.86
C MET A 81 9.81 -8.47 6.30
N GLU A 82 10.08 -9.46 7.15
CA GLU A 82 10.21 -10.86 6.73
C GLU A 82 8.90 -11.37 6.12
N PHE A 83 7.78 -11.14 6.79
CA PHE A 83 6.43 -11.48 6.29
C PHE A 83 6.06 -10.72 5.02
N ALA A 84 6.33 -9.42 4.97
CA ALA A 84 6.02 -8.58 3.82
C ALA A 84 6.82 -9.02 2.60
N ARG A 85 8.11 -9.36 2.76
CA ARG A 85 8.97 -9.83 1.67
C ARG A 85 8.63 -11.25 1.20
N SER A 86 8.02 -12.09 2.04
CA SER A 86 7.52 -13.40 1.58
C SER A 86 6.34 -13.28 0.63
N SER A 87 5.53 -12.23 0.79
CA SER A 87 4.35 -11.98 -0.04
C SER A 87 4.64 -11.05 -1.22
N GLU A 88 5.48 -10.04 -1.01
CA GLU A 88 5.89 -9.02 -1.97
C GLU A 88 7.42 -8.87 -1.91
N PRO A 89 8.18 -9.63 -2.72
CA PRO A 89 9.65 -9.65 -2.64
C PRO A 89 10.32 -8.29 -2.82
N GLY A 90 9.64 -7.34 -3.47
CA GLY A 90 10.10 -5.97 -3.67
C GLY A 90 9.73 -5.00 -2.55
N PHE A 91 9.06 -5.43 -1.47
CA PHE A 91 8.65 -4.55 -0.38
C PHE A 91 9.87 -4.06 0.42
N ARG A 92 10.10 -2.75 0.40
CA ARG A 92 11.21 -2.07 1.06
C ARG A 92 10.68 -0.88 1.85
N MET A 93 11.33 -0.55 2.97
CA MET A 93 10.91 0.61 3.75
C MET A 93 12.04 1.24 4.55
N ALA A 94 11.87 2.51 4.90
CA ALA A 94 12.58 3.15 6.00
C ALA A 94 11.54 3.77 6.94
N TYR A 95 11.81 3.77 8.23
CA TYR A 95 10.95 4.41 9.22
C TYR A 95 11.73 5.43 10.04
N LEU A 96 11.03 6.44 10.52
CA LEU A 96 11.53 7.43 11.45
C LEU A 96 10.59 7.42 12.66
N PHE A 97 11.15 7.28 13.85
CA PHE A 97 10.40 7.16 15.08
C PHE A 97 10.91 8.15 16.12
N SER A 98 10.07 9.11 16.50
CA SER A 98 10.36 10.07 17.55
C SER A 98 9.72 9.64 18.85
N HIS A 99 10.52 9.48 19.90
CA HIS A 99 10.09 9.14 21.26
C HIS A 99 10.98 9.82 22.29
N ASP A 100 10.38 10.54 23.25
CA ASP A 100 11.06 11.22 24.36
C ASP A 100 12.28 12.08 23.96
N GLY A 101 12.18 12.77 22.82
CA GLY A 101 13.23 13.66 22.33
C GLY A 101 14.38 12.95 21.60
N ALA A 102 14.29 11.64 21.40
CA ALA A 102 15.16 10.87 20.52
C ALA A 102 14.43 10.54 19.21
N LEU A 103 15.11 10.72 18.08
CA LEU A 103 14.64 10.35 16.76
C LEU A 103 15.44 9.16 16.26
N THR A 104 14.78 8.04 16.00
CA THR A 104 15.40 6.81 15.49
C THR A 104 14.95 6.54 14.07
N THR A 105 15.91 6.47 13.16
CA THR A 105 15.68 6.18 11.75
C THR A 105 16.24 4.79 11.41
N GLY A 106 15.37 3.90 10.97
CA GLY A 106 15.72 2.53 10.59
C GLY A 106 15.66 2.31 9.08
N ASN A 107 16.70 1.69 8.53
CA ASN A 107 16.81 1.41 7.11
C ASN A 107 16.54 -0.06 6.80
N ARG A 108 15.50 -0.37 6.00
CA ARG A 108 15.17 -1.70 5.46
C ARG A 108 15.02 -1.66 3.93
N LEU A 109 15.77 -0.77 3.28
CA LEU A 109 15.70 -0.50 1.84
C LEU A 109 16.65 -1.35 1.00
N GLU A 110 17.53 -2.14 1.62
CA GLU A 110 18.63 -2.89 0.96
C GLU A 110 19.66 -2.02 0.23
N GLU A 111 19.54 -0.70 0.33
CA GLU A 111 20.51 0.29 -0.16
C GLU A 111 20.86 1.28 0.95
N PRO A 112 22.04 1.93 0.92
CA PRO A 112 22.38 2.96 1.89
C PRO A 112 21.41 4.14 1.83
N LEU A 113 20.98 4.62 2.99
CA LEU A 113 20.08 5.76 3.14
C LEU A 113 20.87 6.97 3.63
N ASN A 114 20.81 8.07 2.87
CA ASN A 114 21.40 9.34 3.27
C ASN A 114 20.38 10.14 4.08
N VAL A 115 20.74 10.50 5.31
CA VAL A 115 19.92 11.27 6.24
C VAL A 115 20.62 12.57 6.55
N THR A 116 19.93 13.69 6.39
CA THR A 116 20.44 15.02 6.76
C THR A 116 19.65 15.56 7.92
N LEU A 117 20.35 15.94 8.99
CA LEU A 117 19.79 16.55 10.19
C LEU A 117 20.49 17.89 10.44
N GLY A 118 19.77 18.99 10.21
CA GLY A 118 20.35 20.33 10.25
C GLY A 118 21.49 20.50 9.24
N SER A 119 22.71 20.73 9.72
CA SER A 119 23.93 20.85 8.91
C SER A 119 24.74 19.55 8.78
N SER A 120 24.33 18.48 9.45
CA SER A 120 25.05 17.20 9.47
C SER A 120 24.39 16.18 8.53
N SER A 121 25.19 15.31 7.92
CA SER A 121 24.71 14.22 7.05
C SER A 121 25.28 12.89 7.52
N TYR A 122 24.44 11.87 7.51
CA TYR A 122 24.71 10.52 7.98
C TYR A 122 24.31 9.51 6.90
N ILE A 123 25.07 8.43 6.81
CA ILE A 123 24.75 7.29 5.95
C ILE A 123 24.33 6.13 6.83
N ILE A 124 23.10 5.67 6.67
CA ILE A 124 22.57 4.49 7.36
C ILE A 124 22.67 3.31 6.41
N ASN A 125 23.51 2.35 6.75
CA ASN A 125 23.66 1.11 5.98
C ASN A 125 22.34 0.29 6.00
N PRO A 126 22.15 -0.62 5.03
CA PRO A 126 21.04 -1.56 5.07
C PRO A 126 20.97 -2.32 6.40
N ASP A 127 19.75 -2.53 6.89
CA ASP A 127 19.44 -3.24 8.13
C ASP A 127 20.05 -2.62 9.40
N ALA A 128 20.52 -1.37 9.30
CA ALA A 128 21.00 -0.58 10.43
C ALA A 128 19.95 0.45 10.90
N GLU A 129 20.20 0.98 12.09
CA GLU A 129 19.42 2.03 12.73
C GLU A 129 20.35 3.14 13.19
N LEU A 130 19.86 4.37 13.16
CA LEU A 130 20.55 5.56 13.66
C LEU A 130 19.61 6.30 14.62
N THR A 131 20.06 6.52 15.84
CA THR A 131 19.33 7.33 16.82
C THR A 131 20.06 8.66 17.04
N LEU A 132 19.36 9.76 16.82
CA LEU A 132 19.83 11.13 16.98
C LEU A 132 18.90 11.92 17.92
N GLY A 133 19.30 13.13 18.29
CA GLY A 133 18.43 14.06 19.02
C GLY A 133 17.27 14.58 18.16
N ALA A 134 16.15 14.90 18.79
CA ALA A 134 14.95 15.38 18.10
C ALA A 134 15.23 16.65 17.27
N ALA A 135 15.12 16.50 15.95
CA ALA A 135 15.13 17.59 14.98
C ALA A 135 14.46 17.13 13.67
N ASN A 136 14.22 18.07 12.76
CA ASN A 136 13.64 17.75 11.45
C ASN A 136 14.66 17.01 10.58
N GLU A 137 14.27 15.84 10.08
CA GLU A 137 15.13 14.99 9.24
C GLU A 137 14.75 15.10 7.77
N THR A 138 15.76 15.17 6.90
CA THR A 138 15.59 15.03 5.45
C THR A 138 16.16 13.68 5.01
N LEU A 139 15.31 12.83 4.44
CA LEU A 139 15.73 11.56 3.85
C LEU A 139 15.95 11.72 2.35
N GLN A 140 17.12 11.29 1.86
CA GLN A 140 17.40 11.20 0.43
C GLN A 140 17.31 9.75 -0.03
N LEU A 141 16.33 9.47 -0.90
CA LEU A 141 16.04 8.13 -1.41
C LEU A 141 15.94 8.14 -2.93
N GLY A 142 16.81 7.40 -3.61
CA GLY A 142 16.71 7.18 -5.06
C GLY A 142 16.70 8.46 -5.91
N GLY A 143 17.37 9.52 -5.43
CA GLY A 143 17.45 10.85 -6.07
C GLY A 143 16.37 11.85 -5.64
N LEU A 144 15.44 11.46 -4.75
CA LEU A 144 14.40 12.32 -4.21
C LEU A 144 14.71 12.68 -2.75
N SER A 145 14.37 13.91 -2.36
CA SER A 145 14.51 14.40 -0.98
C SER A 145 13.15 14.51 -0.32
N TYR A 146 12.98 13.87 0.83
CA TYR A 146 11.77 13.89 1.64
C TYR A 146 12.05 14.58 2.97
N LEU A 147 11.40 15.72 3.20
CA LEU A 147 11.51 16.44 4.46
C LEU A 147 10.45 15.93 5.44
N PHE A 148 10.90 15.45 6.60
CA PHE A 148 10.06 15.02 7.70
C PHE A 148 10.07 16.07 8.81
N GLN A 149 8.91 16.68 9.03
CA GLN A 149 8.69 17.60 10.14
C GLN A 149 8.05 16.84 11.30
N PHE A 150 8.64 16.99 12.48
CA PHE A 150 8.09 16.40 13.71
C PHE A 150 7.44 17.49 14.55
N SER A 151 6.21 17.24 15.01
CA SER A 151 5.53 18.09 15.99
C SER A 151 6.14 17.86 17.39
N PRO A 152 5.83 18.68 18.41
CA PRO A 152 6.29 18.44 19.79
C PRO A 152 5.55 17.30 20.50
N GLU A 153 4.74 16.51 19.78
CA GLU A 153 4.10 15.32 20.34
C GLU A 153 5.13 14.29 20.82
N ARG A 154 4.84 13.65 21.95
CA ARG A 154 5.72 12.67 22.59
C ARG A 154 6.06 11.48 21.72
N LEU A 155 5.19 11.15 20.76
CA LEU A 155 5.29 9.93 19.98
C LEU A 155 4.83 10.18 18.55
N GLN A 156 5.74 10.02 17.59
CA GLN A 156 5.43 10.13 16.17
C GLN A 156 6.17 9.05 15.40
N LEU A 157 5.44 8.35 14.54
CA LEU A 157 5.98 7.37 13.62
C LEU A 157 5.73 7.83 12.19
N LYS A 158 6.80 7.93 11.41
CA LYS A 158 6.76 8.27 9.99
C LYS A 158 7.46 7.17 9.22
N ALA A 159 7.03 6.92 7.98
CA ALA A 159 7.65 5.87 7.17
C ALA A 159 7.61 6.19 5.69
N VAL A 160 8.61 5.67 4.98
CA VAL A 160 8.79 5.69 3.54
C VAL A 160 8.77 4.27 3.05
N PHE A 161 7.82 3.94 2.17
CA PHE A 161 7.74 2.64 1.52
C PHE A 161 8.22 2.72 0.09
N ARG A 162 8.89 1.68 -0.39
CA ARG A 162 9.34 1.56 -1.78
C ARG A 162 9.07 0.16 -2.29
N ALA A 163 8.48 0.06 -3.48
CA ALA A 163 8.52 -1.16 -4.27
C ALA A 163 9.83 -1.19 -5.06
N ALA A 164 10.60 -2.28 -4.96
CA ALA A 164 11.88 -2.46 -5.65
C ALA A 164 11.75 -2.92 -7.12
N ASP A 165 10.57 -2.81 -7.73
CA ASP A 165 10.40 -3.19 -9.14
C ASP A 165 10.88 -2.08 -10.09
N LYS A 166 11.54 -2.48 -11.18
CA LYS A 166 12.29 -1.65 -12.13
C LYS A 166 11.44 -0.59 -12.86
N LEU A 167 10.11 -0.69 -12.81
CA LEU A 167 9.19 0.10 -13.61
C LEU A 167 8.29 1.07 -12.81
N THR A 168 8.18 0.91 -11.48
CA THR A 168 7.34 1.80 -10.64
C THR A 168 7.96 2.02 -9.27
N LYS A 169 8.67 3.14 -9.12
CA LYS A 169 9.02 3.69 -7.79
C LYS A 169 7.76 4.31 -7.18
N ARG A 170 7.05 3.54 -6.35
CA ARG A 170 5.97 4.09 -5.51
C ARG A 170 6.55 4.43 -4.17
N VAL A 171 6.52 5.72 -3.82
CA VAL A 171 6.92 6.19 -2.49
C VAL A 171 5.69 6.67 -1.75
N PHE A 172 5.36 5.98 -0.67
CA PHE A 172 4.32 6.40 0.26
C PHE A 172 5.00 7.00 1.48
N VAL A 173 4.63 8.25 1.78
CA VAL A 173 5.12 9.00 2.93
C VAL A 173 3.98 9.08 3.92
N TYR A 174 4.17 8.50 5.10
CA TYR A 174 3.28 8.67 6.23
C TYR A 174 3.90 9.64 7.22
N GLY A 175 3.13 10.63 7.67
CA GLY A 175 3.60 11.68 8.56
C GLY A 175 2.47 12.40 9.27
#